data_AF-A0A529XNR5-F1
#
_entry.id   AF-A0A529XNR5-F1
#
_cell.length_a   1.000
_cell.length_b   1.000
_cell.length_c   1.000
_cell.angle_alpha   90.00
_cell.angle_beta   90.00
_cell.angle_gamma   90.00
#
_symmetry.space_group_name_H-M   'P 1'
#
loop_
_entity.id
_entity.type
_entity.pdbx_description
1 polymer ?
#
loop_
_entity_poly.entity_id
_entity_poly.type
_entity_poly.pdbx_seq_one_letter_code
_entity_poly.pdbx_strand_id
1 'polypeptide(L)'
;MQEFGNNLNIRVNISPAVKGRIRGRMPDLPPRAFLDRLTNLYGLQWYYDGLVLYVSAAQESQTRMLLMTSIRFDAFKGALDKLDISDERYVVKPVPGNGLVFVSGPPRFVALVEQTFNGLVAQAQAQTHIAATPKESVLILFRGSSTTVVRDGRPDASYSSDIPQQDSVGGKPELGKK
;
A
#
# COMPACT_ATOMS: atom_id res chain seq x y z
N MET A 1 -24.11 -14.76 20.95
CA MET A 1 -22.83 -14.19 20.48
C MET A 1 -22.17 -13.31 21.53
N GLN A 2 -22.85 -12.30 22.07
CA GLN A 2 -22.23 -11.45 23.11
C GLN A 2 -21.92 -12.23 24.41
N GLU A 3 -22.86 -13.07 24.88
CA GLU A 3 -22.63 -13.99 26.01
C GLU A 3 -21.55 -15.04 25.75
N PHE A 4 -21.36 -15.46 24.47
CA PHE A 4 -20.27 -16.35 24.05
C PHE A 4 -18.92 -15.66 24.17
N GLY A 5 -18.83 -14.40 23.74
CA GLY A 5 -17.66 -13.56 23.94
C GLY A 5 -17.29 -13.42 25.41
N ASN A 6 -18.27 -13.08 26.24
CA ASN A 6 -18.07 -12.90 27.68
C ASN A 6 -17.59 -14.18 28.38
N ASN A 7 -18.13 -15.35 28.03
CA ASN A 7 -17.67 -16.62 28.61
C ASN A 7 -16.21 -16.95 28.28
N LEU A 8 -15.73 -16.51 27.12
CA LEU A 8 -14.37 -16.75 26.65
C LEU A 8 -13.42 -15.59 26.94
N ASN A 9 -13.89 -14.53 27.60
CA ASN A 9 -13.17 -13.26 27.78
C ASN A 9 -12.64 -12.67 26.46
N ILE A 10 -13.37 -12.86 25.36
CA ILE A 10 -13.05 -12.28 24.05
C ILE A 10 -14.06 -11.19 23.69
N ARG A 11 -13.55 -10.09 23.12
CA ARG A 11 -14.42 -9.05 22.56
C ARG A 11 -15.08 -9.57 21.29
N VAL A 12 -16.35 -9.24 21.08
CA VAL A 12 -17.11 -9.65 19.90
C VAL A 12 -17.64 -8.41 19.20
N ASN A 13 -17.37 -8.30 17.90
CA ASN A 13 -17.97 -7.31 17.01
C ASN A 13 -18.91 -8.03 16.05
N ILE A 14 -20.17 -7.60 16.01
CA ILE A 14 -21.19 -8.19 15.14
C ILE A 14 -21.58 -7.15 14.11
N SER A 15 -21.52 -7.51 12.82
CA SER A 15 -21.94 -6.62 11.75
C SER A 15 -23.40 -6.17 11.95
N PRO A 16 -23.73 -4.89 11.70
CA PRO A 16 -25.11 -4.41 11.70
C PRO A 16 -26.04 -5.16 10.74
N ALA A 17 -25.49 -5.82 9.71
CA ALA A 17 -26.27 -6.64 8.76
C ALA A 17 -26.72 -7.98 9.36
N VAL A 18 -26.09 -8.45 10.44
CA VAL A 18 -26.54 -9.63 11.18
C VAL A 18 -27.76 -9.26 12.01
N LYS A 19 -28.92 -9.81 11.62
CA LYS A 19 -30.20 -9.59 12.29
C LYS A 19 -30.63 -10.83 13.08
N GLY A 20 -31.44 -10.58 14.11
CA GLY A 20 -32.04 -11.63 14.94
C GLY A 20 -31.33 -11.83 16.27
N ARG A 21 -31.99 -12.60 17.15
CA ARG A 21 -31.46 -12.94 18.47
C ARG A 21 -31.48 -14.45 18.63
N ILE A 22 -30.32 -15.02 18.86
CA ILE A 22 -30.18 -16.44 19.17
C ILE A 22 -30.47 -16.60 20.66
N ARG A 23 -31.52 -17.36 20.99
CA ARG A 23 -31.86 -17.74 22.36
C ARG A 23 -31.73 -19.26 22.48
N GLY A 24 -31.04 -19.71 23.52
CA GLY A 24 -30.83 -21.14 23.77
C GLY A 24 -29.72 -21.33 24.81
N ARG A 25 -29.63 -22.53 25.37
CA ARG A 25 -28.47 -22.89 26.19
C ARG A 25 -27.27 -23.12 25.27
N MET A 26 -26.08 -22.75 25.76
CA MET A 26 -24.86 -23.22 25.11
C MET A 26 -24.83 -24.75 25.22
N PRO A 27 -24.69 -25.46 24.09
CA PRO A 27 -24.46 -26.89 24.13
C PRO A 27 -23.10 -27.17 24.74
N ASP A 28 -22.93 -28.37 25.30
CA ASP A 28 -21.65 -28.85 25.81
C ASP A 28 -20.73 -29.23 24.63
N LEU A 29 -20.20 -28.20 23.97
CA LEU A 29 -19.32 -28.31 22.80
C LEU A 29 -18.09 -27.43 23.03
N PRO A 30 -16.92 -27.81 22.49
CA PRO A 30 -15.78 -26.92 22.44
C PRO A 30 -16.18 -25.57 21.79
N PRO A 31 -15.70 -24.43 22.31
CA PRO A 31 -16.17 -23.11 21.87
C PRO A 31 -16.11 -22.89 20.35
N ARG A 32 -15.04 -23.34 19.71
CA ARG A 32 -14.87 -23.24 18.25
C ARG A 32 -15.90 -24.07 17.49
N ALA A 33 -16.15 -25.31 17.91
CA ALA A 33 -17.15 -26.18 17.30
C ALA A 33 -18.58 -25.61 17.45
N PHE A 34 -18.88 -25.00 18.60
CA PHE A 34 -20.13 -24.29 18.79
C PHE A 34 -20.25 -23.10 17.84
N LEU A 35 -19.20 -22.28 17.74
CA LEU A 35 -19.18 -21.11 16.86
C LEU A 35 -19.37 -21.51 15.39
N ASP A 36 -18.64 -22.52 14.92
CA ASP A 36 -18.75 -23.02 13.54
C ASP A 36 -20.15 -23.54 13.23
N ARG A 37 -20.73 -24.35 14.14
CA ARG A 37 -22.11 -24.82 14.00
C ARG A 37 -23.09 -23.65 13.95
N LEU A 38 -22.92 -22.67 14.82
CA LEU A 38 -23.80 -21.53 14.92
C LEU A 38 -23.75 -20.67 13.67
N THR A 39 -22.54 -20.38 13.16
CA THR A 39 -22.40 -19.58 11.95
C THR A 39 -22.94 -20.30 10.73
N ASN A 40 -22.74 -21.62 10.63
CA ASN A 40 -23.30 -22.41 9.53
C ASN A 40 -24.84 -22.43 9.54
N LEU A 41 -25.47 -22.60 10.71
CA LEU A 41 -26.94 -22.64 10.83
C LEU A 41 -27.61 -21.32 10.45
N TYR A 42 -26.97 -20.19 10.71
CA TYR A 42 -27.57 -18.86 10.52
C TYR A 42 -27.01 -18.11 9.31
N GLY A 43 -26.24 -18.77 8.43
CA GLY A 43 -25.65 -18.14 7.25
C GLY A 43 -24.71 -17.00 7.61
N LEU A 44 -23.89 -17.20 8.65
CA LEU A 44 -22.89 -16.26 9.13
C LEU A 44 -21.49 -16.79 8.83
N GLN A 45 -20.51 -15.91 9.01
CA GLN A 45 -19.09 -16.22 8.98
C GLN A 45 -18.39 -15.46 10.11
N TRP A 46 -17.21 -15.92 10.51
CA TRP A 46 -16.49 -15.32 11.62
C TRP A 46 -14.99 -15.26 11.40
N TYR A 47 -14.36 -14.17 11.81
CA TYR A 47 -12.91 -14.02 11.76
C TYR A 47 -12.40 -13.43 13.07
N TYR A 48 -11.39 -14.05 13.66
CA TYR A 48 -10.73 -13.57 14.87
C TYR A 48 -9.38 -12.98 14.48
N ASP A 49 -9.15 -11.70 14.81
CA ASP A 49 -7.92 -11.00 14.44
C ASP A 49 -6.84 -11.01 15.54
N GLY A 50 -6.96 -11.93 16.50
CA GLY A 50 -6.10 -11.99 17.68
C GLY A 50 -6.60 -11.13 18.86
N LEU A 51 -7.57 -10.23 18.64
CA LEU A 51 -8.10 -9.36 19.70
C LEU A 51 -9.63 -9.40 19.77
N VAL A 52 -10.29 -9.33 18.61
CA VAL A 52 -11.75 -9.23 18.49
C VAL A 52 -12.26 -10.32 17.56
N LEU A 53 -13.31 -11.00 17.99
CA LEU A 53 -14.07 -11.91 17.14
C LEU A 53 -15.09 -11.11 16.33
N TYR A 54 -14.87 -11.04 15.02
CA TYR A 54 -15.79 -10.41 14.09
C TYR A 54 -16.76 -11.46 13.56
N VAL A 55 -18.05 -11.15 13.60
CA VAL A 55 -19.12 -11.98 13.03
C VAL A 55 -19.85 -11.15 11.99
N SER A 56 -19.93 -11.66 10.77
CA SER A 56 -20.65 -11.03 9.65
C SER A 56 -21.60 -12.03 8.99
N ALA A 57 -22.59 -11.54 8.26
CA ALA A 57 -23.40 -12.39 7.40
C ALA A 57 -22.53 -12.98 6.27
N ALA A 58 -22.85 -14.18 5.80
CA ALA A 58 -22.13 -14.81 4.69
C ALA A 58 -22.22 -13.97 3.40
N GLN A 59 -23.32 -13.24 3.20
CA GLN A 59 -23.52 -12.33 2.07
C GLN A 59 -22.59 -11.10 2.11
N GLU A 60 -21.96 -10.81 3.25
CA GLU A 60 -20.95 -9.75 3.38
C GLU A 60 -19.55 -10.22 2.94
N SER A 61 -19.40 -11.44 2.44
CA SER A 61 -18.11 -11.93 1.93
C SER A 61 -17.60 -11.02 0.82
N GLN A 62 -16.34 -10.64 0.92
CA GLN A 62 -15.68 -9.77 -0.04
C GLN A 62 -14.66 -10.57 -0.85
N THR A 63 -14.48 -10.16 -2.09
CA THR A 63 -13.46 -10.71 -2.98
C THR A 63 -12.65 -9.55 -3.57
N ARG A 64 -11.33 -9.71 -3.58
CA ARG A 64 -10.38 -8.70 -4.08
C ARG A 64 -9.31 -9.34 -4.96
N MET A 65 -8.89 -8.62 -5.98
CA MET A 65 -7.70 -8.94 -6.76
C MET A 65 -6.61 -7.92 -6.45
N LEU A 66 -5.46 -8.40 -6.00
CA LEU A 66 -4.31 -7.57 -5.66
C LEU A 66 -3.20 -7.78 -6.69
N LEU A 67 -2.74 -6.69 -7.32
CA LEU A 67 -1.66 -6.75 -8.30
C LEU A 67 -0.30 -6.62 -7.62
N MET A 68 0.52 -7.66 -7.73
CA MET A 68 1.85 -7.76 -7.14
C MET A 68 2.89 -7.12 -8.07
N THR A 69 2.92 -5.79 -8.16
CA THR A 69 3.88 -5.08 -9.03
C THR A 69 5.27 -4.93 -8.40
N SER A 70 5.30 -4.65 -7.10
CA SER A 70 6.52 -4.22 -6.39
C SER A 70 6.95 -5.21 -5.30
N ILE A 71 6.17 -6.26 -5.06
CA ILE A 71 6.39 -7.24 -4.00
C ILE A 71 6.14 -8.66 -4.53
N ARG A 72 6.83 -9.65 -3.97
CA ARG A 72 6.63 -11.07 -4.30
C ARG A 72 5.50 -11.67 -3.47
N PHE A 73 4.78 -12.64 -4.04
CA PHE A 73 3.73 -13.38 -3.33
C PHE A 73 4.23 -14.03 -2.05
N ASP A 74 5.40 -14.68 -2.07
CA ASP A 74 5.97 -15.36 -0.89
C ASP A 74 6.22 -14.40 0.28
N ALA A 75 6.69 -13.19 -0.02
CA ALA A 75 6.93 -12.15 0.99
C ALA A 75 5.60 -11.63 1.56
N PHE A 76 4.59 -11.45 0.71
CA PHE A 76 3.25 -11.08 1.14
C PHE A 76 2.61 -12.16 2.03
N LYS A 77 2.61 -13.42 1.58
CA LYS A 77 2.07 -14.55 2.33
C LYS A 77 2.79 -14.73 3.67
N GLY A 78 4.12 -14.65 3.67
CA GLY A 78 4.91 -14.72 4.89
C GLY A 78 4.64 -13.58 5.87
N ALA A 79 4.30 -12.38 5.39
CA ALA A 79 3.89 -11.28 6.25
C ALA A 79 2.50 -11.54 6.88
N LEU A 80 1.54 -12.04 6.11
CA LEU A 80 0.23 -12.43 6.64
C LEU A 80 0.35 -13.51 7.72
N ASP A 81 1.23 -14.50 7.50
CA ASP A 81 1.48 -15.56 8.48
C ASP A 81 2.12 -15.04 9.76
N LYS A 82 3.14 -14.17 9.65
CA LYS A 82 3.80 -13.57 10.82
C LYS A 82 2.90 -12.67 11.66
N LEU A 83 1.86 -12.11 11.05
CA LEU A 83 0.87 -11.26 11.72
C LEU A 83 -0.34 -12.05 12.22
N ASP A 84 -0.32 -13.39 12.11
CA ASP A 84 -1.45 -14.28 12.42
C ASP A 84 -2.76 -13.87 11.71
N ILE A 85 -2.64 -13.32 10.49
CA ILE A 85 -3.79 -12.90 9.66
C ILE A 85 -4.33 -14.08 8.84
N SER A 86 -3.45 -15.00 8.44
CA SER A 86 -3.83 -16.14 7.63
C SER A 86 -4.80 -17.06 8.36
N ASP A 87 -5.89 -17.40 7.68
CA ASP A 87 -6.88 -18.36 8.16
C ASP A 87 -7.19 -19.33 7.02
N GLU A 88 -7.05 -20.62 7.28
CA GLU A 88 -7.26 -21.70 6.29
C GLU A 88 -8.67 -21.75 5.71
N ARG A 89 -9.65 -21.16 6.40
CA ARG A 89 -11.03 -21.08 5.94
C ARG A 89 -11.22 -20.07 4.82
N TYR A 90 -10.25 -19.16 4.62
CA TYR A 90 -10.32 -18.06 3.68
C TYR A 90 -9.23 -18.15 2.61
N VAL A 91 -9.51 -17.56 1.45
CA VAL A 91 -8.68 -17.75 0.26
C VAL A 91 -7.70 -16.60 0.13
N VAL A 92 -6.41 -16.92 0.05
CA VAL A 92 -5.34 -16.04 -0.44
C VAL A 92 -4.48 -16.88 -1.37
N LYS A 93 -4.66 -16.72 -2.68
CA LYS A 93 -3.98 -17.56 -3.68
C LYS A 93 -3.43 -16.74 -4.84
N PRO A 94 -2.23 -17.06 -5.34
CA PRO A 94 -1.72 -16.43 -6.55
C PRO A 94 -2.52 -16.93 -7.76
N VAL A 95 -2.77 -16.04 -8.70
CA VAL A 95 -3.32 -16.37 -10.01
C VAL A 95 -2.15 -16.64 -10.96
N PRO A 96 -2.08 -17.84 -11.58
CA PRO A 96 -1.00 -18.18 -12.49
C PRO A 96 -0.86 -17.16 -13.63
N GLY A 97 0.39 -16.82 -13.98
CA GLY A 97 0.74 -16.02 -15.16
C GLY A 97 0.57 -14.49 -15.04
N ASN A 98 -0.19 -13.98 -14.06
CA ASN A 98 -0.66 -12.58 -14.11
C ASN A 98 -0.13 -11.68 -12.99
N GLY A 99 0.68 -12.19 -12.06
CA GLY A 99 1.13 -11.41 -10.90
C GLY A 99 -0.03 -10.94 -10.01
N LEU A 100 -1.20 -11.56 -10.13
CA LEU A 100 -2.39 -11.23 -9.35
C LEU A 100 -2.51 -12.19 -8.17
N VAL A 101 -3.06 -11.71 -7.07
CA VAL A 101 -3.46 -12.52 -5.92
C VAL A 101 -4.94 -12.36 -5.71
N PHE A 102 -5.64 -13.48 -5.66
CA PHE A 102 -7.05 -13.57 -5.37
C PHE A 102 -7.26 -13.74 -3.87
N VAL A 103 -8.06 -12.85 -3.29
CA VAL A 103 -8.40 -12.84 -1.87
C VAL A 103 -9.91 -12.95 -1.72
N SER A 104 -10.39 -13.84 -0.85
CA SER A 104 -11.83 -13.96 -0.57
C SER A 104 -12.08 -14.39 0.87
N GLY A 105 -13.00 -13.70 1.56
CA GLY A 105 -13.35 -13.96 2.95
C GLY A 105 -14.23 -12.87 3.57
N PRO A 106 -14.41 -12.87 4.91
CA PRO A 106 -15.19 -11.87 5.62
C PRO A 106 -14.54 -10.48 5.53
N PRO A 107 -15.33 -9.39 5.67
CA PRO A 107 -14.82 -8.02 5.51
C PRO A 107 -13.58 -7.71 6.32
N ARG A 108 -13.51 -8.15 7.60
CA ARG A 108 -12.36 -7.88 8.46
C ARG A 108 -11.08 -8.56 7.96
N PHE A 109 -11.18 -9.81 7.53
CA PHE A 109 -10.05 -10.57 6.97
C PHE A 109 -9.52 -9.86 5.72
N VAL A 110 -10.41 -9.57 4.77
CA VAL A 110 -10.04 -8.90 3.51
C VAL A 110 -9.40 -7.55 3.78
N ALA A 111 -9.94 -6.76 4.72
CA ALA A 111 -9.37 -5.48 5.10
C ALA A 111 -7.94 -5.59 5.68
N LEU A 112 -7.65 -6.60 6.51
CA LEU A 112 -6.29 -6.84 7.03
C LEU A 112 -5.33 -7.26 5.95
N VAL A 113 -5.78 -8.10 5.03
CA VAL A 113 -4.99 -8.54 3.88
C VAL A 113 -4.65 -7.34 2.98
N GLU A 114 -5.62 -6.49 2.66
CA GLU A 114 -5.40 -5.25 1.89
C GLU A 114 -4.49 -4.26 2.61
N GLN A 115 -4.67 -4.07 3.92
CA GLN A 115 -3.81 -3.19 4.73
C GLN A 115 -2.36 -3.67 4.73
N THR A 116 -2.15 -4.97 4.92
CA THR A 116 -0.80 -5.57 4.90
C THR A 116 -0.16 -5.43 3.52
N PHE A 117 -0.92 -5.70 2.45
CA PHE A 117 -0.48 -5.52 1.08
C PHE A 117 0.00 -4.08 0.83
N ASN A 118 -0.83 -3.09 1.16
CA ASN A 118 -0.52 -1.68 0.97
C ASN A 118 0.72 -1.25 1.77
N GLY A 119 0.87 -1.75 3.01
CA GLY A 119 2.04 -1.49 3.84
C GLY A 119 3.34 -2.02 3.20
N LEU A 120 3.31 -3.24 2.65
CA LEU A 120 4.47 -3.82 1.97
C LEU A 120 4.82 -3.09 0.68
N VAL A 121 3.81 -2.70 -0.11
CA VAL A 121 4.03 -1.90 -1.34
C VAL A 121 4.68 -0.55 -1.01
N ALA A 122 4.18 0.14 0.01
CA ALA A 122 4.74 1.42 0.45
C ALA A 122 6.20 1.28 0.91
N GLN A 123 6.52 0.22 1.66
CA GLN A 123 7.90 -0.07 2.07
C GLN A 123 8.82 -0.33 0.88
N ALA A 124 8.37 -1.14 -0.10
CA ALA A 124 9.16 -1.43 -1.30
C ALA A 124 9.44 -0.17 -2.15
N GLN A 125 8.46 0.73 -2.26
CA GLN A 125 8.62 2.01 -2.96
C GLN A 125 9.61 2.92 -2.22
N ALA A 126 9.50 3.05 -0.90
CA ALA A 126 10.42 3.86 -0.10
C ALA A 126 11.88 3.38 -0.24
N GLN A 127 12.11 2.06 -0.25
CA GLN A 127 13.45 1.50 -0.43
C GLN A 127 14.04 1.80 -1.81
N THR A 128 13.20 1.80 -2.84
CA THR A 128 13.61 2.14 -4.21
C THR A 128 13.98 3.62 -4.33
N HIS A 129 13.23 4.51 -3.68
CA HIS A 129 13.53 5.95 -3.66
C HIS A 129 14.84 6.27 -2.95
N ILE A 130 15.13 5.63 -1.82
CA ILE A 130 16.39 5.82 -1.07
C ILE A 130 17.59 5.32 -1.90
N ALA A 131 17.45 4.18 -2.57
CA ALA A 131 18.50 3.62 -3.42
C ALA A 131 18.76 4.46 -4.70
N ALA A 132 17.76 5.20 -5.18
CA ALA A 132 17.86 6.02 -6.39
C ALA A 132 18.39 7.46 -6.16
N THR A 133 18.66 7.88 -4.92
CA THR A 133 19.35 9.14 -4.63
C THR A 133 20.85 8.90 -4.35
N PRO A 134 21.69 9.20 -5.34
CA PRO A 134 22.51 10.40 -5.26
C PRO A 134 22.28 11.24 -6.52
N LYS A 135 21.35 12.20 -6.46
CA LYS A 135 21.35 13.29 -7.44
C LYS A 135 22.26 14.37 -6.89
N GLU A 136 23.42 14.55 -7.54
CA GLU A 136 24.28 15.73 -7.39
C GLU A 136 23.40 16.97 -7.22
N SER A 137 23.43 17.58 -6.04
CA SER A 137 22.73 18.84 -5.81
C SER A 137 23.51 19.94 -6.52
N VAL A 138 23.09 20.27 -7.73
CA VAL A 138 23.59 21.42 -8.48
C VAL A 138 22.81 22.65 -8.04
N LEU A 139 23.44 23.51 -7.23
CA LEU A 139 22.90 24.82 -6.86
C LEU A 139 23.49 25.86 -7.80
N ILE A 140 22.63 26.49 -8.61
CA ILE A 140 23.04 27.56 -9.52
C ILE A 140 22.77 28.91 -8.83
N LEU A 141 23.85 29.63 -8.53
CA LEU A 141 23.79 30.97 -7.95
C LEU A 141 23.99 32.00 -9.05
N PHE A 142 23.02 32.90 -9.21
CA PHE A 142 23.10 34.01 -10.16
C PHE A 142 23.51 35.28 -9.41
N ARG A 143 24.66 35.85 -9.78
CA ARG A 143 25.12 37.15 -9.26
C ARG A 143 25.53 38.03 -10.44
N GLY A 144 24.65 38.97 -10.81
CA GLY A 144 24.90 39.87 -11.94
C GLY A 144 25.07 39.11 -13.26
N SER A 145 26.13 39.40 -14.02
CA SER A 145 26.48 38.72 -15.29
C SER A 145 27.19 37.36 -15.10
N SER A 146 27.34 36.88 -13.86
CA SER A 146 28.04 35.63 -13.56
C SER A 146 27.10 34.57 -12.99
N THR A 147 27.19 33.36 -13.57
CA THR A 147 26.51 32.17 -13.07
C THR A 147 27.55 31.26 -12.41
N THR A 148 27.37 30.91 -11.15
CA THR A 148 28.21 29.93 -10.45
C THR A 148 27.42 28.66 -10.24
N VAL A 149 27.98 27.55 -10.73
CA VAL A 149 27.42 26.22 -10.54
C VAL A 149 28.15 25.59 -9.35
N VAL A 150 27.44 25.34 -8.26
CA VAL A 150 28.00 24.64 -7.10
C VAL A 150 27.53 23.20 -7.16
N ARG A 151 28.48 22.26 -7.23
CA ARG A 151 28.23 20.82 -7.21
C ARG A 151 28.88 20.23 -5.97
N ASP A 152 28.08 19.57 -5.14
CA ASP A 152 28.55 18.88 -3.91
C ASP A 152 29.42 19.77 -2.99
N GLY A 153 29.04 21.04 -2.84
CA GLY A 153 29.73 22.00 -1.98
C GLY A 153 31.05 22.56 -2.52
N ARG A 154 31.45 22.19 -3.75
CA ARG A 154 32.59 22.80 -4.45
C ARG A 154 32.09 23.66 -5.61
N PRO A 155 32.53 24.93 -5.71
CA PRO A 155 32.22 25.75 -6.87
C PRO A 155 32.96 25.17 -8.09
N ASP A 156 32.21 24.88 -9.15
CA ASP A 156 32.78 24.52 -10.44
C ASP A 156 33.27 25.79 -11.15
N ALA A 157 34.41 25.72 -11.82
CA ALA A 157 35.15 26.90 -12.27
C ALA A 157 34.29 27.82 -13.16
N SER A 158 34.31 29.12 -12.83
CA SER A 158 33.50 30.17 -13.46
C SER A 158 33.70 30.22 -14.98
N TYR A 159 32.63 30.00 -15.74
CA TYR A 159 32.61 30.33 -17.16
C TYR A 159 32.32 31.83 -17.32
N SER A 160 33.37 32.62 -17.59
CA SER A 160 33.24 33.98 -18.09
C SER A 160 33.10 33.89 -19.60
N SER A 161 31.95 34.23 -20.16
CA SER A 161 31.82 34.35 -21.61
C SER A 161 32.49 35.64 -22.08
N ASP A 162 33.77 35.57 -22.48
CA ASP A 162 34.39 36.63 -23.28
C ASP A 162 33.82 36.54 -24.70
N ILE A 163 32.95 37.49 -25.03
CA ILE A 163 32.44 37.72 -26.39
C ILE A 163 33.51 38.55 -27.13
N PRO A 164 34.14 38.08 -28.21
CA PRO A 164 35.02 38.93 -29.01
C PRO A 164 34.20 39.98 -29.76
N GLN A 165 34.42 41.24 -29.44
CA GLN A 165 33.88 42.40 -30.13
C GLN A 165 34.58 42.54 -31.49
N GLN A 166 33.84 42.32 -32.57
CA GLN A 166 34.33 42.52 -33.93
C GLN A 166 34.00 43.96 -34.36
N ASP A 167 34.95 44.87 -34.17
CA ASP A 167 34.92 46.21 -34.76
C ASP A 167 35.22 46.13 -36.26
N SER A 168 34.32 46.67 -37.07
CA SER A 168 34.64 47.14 -38.42
C SER A 168 33.78 48.36 -38.73
N VAL A 169 34.40 49.53 -38.57
CA VAL A 169 33.89 50.82 -39.00
C VAL A 169 34.34 51.05 -40.45
N GLY A 170 33.39 51.42 -41.33
CA GLY A 170 33.72 51.79 -42.71
C GLY A 170 32.54 52.37 -43.49
N GLY A 171 32.22 53.64 -43.23
CA GLY A 171 31.78 54.67 -44.21
C GLY A 171 30.57 54.42 -45.14
N LYS A 172 29.53 55.26 -44.99
CA LYS A 172 28.62 55.65 -46.10
C LYS A 172 29.40 56.52 -47.12
N PRO A 173 29.04 56.50 -48.43
CA PRO A 173 27.99 57.40 -48.94
C PRO A 173 27.06 56.80 -50.01
N GLU A 174 25.96 57.52 -50.24
CA GLU A 174 24.98 57.37 -51.34
C GLU A 174 25.61 57.51 -52.74
N LEU A 175 24.98 56.93 -53.79
CA LEU A 175 24.30 57.66 -54.88
C LEU A 175 24.10 56.77 -56.14
N GLY A 176 22.83 56.64 -56.59
CA GLY A 176 22.45 56.95 -57.97
C GLY A 176 22.45 55.87 -59.07
N LYS A 177 21.21 55.59 -59.56
CA LYS A 177 20.79 55.30 -60.96
C LYS A 177 21.42 54.06 -61.64
N LYS A 178 20.72 53.26 -62.45
CA LYS A 178 19.56 53.46 -63.32
C LYS A 178 18.96 52.09 -63.66
#